data_AF-A0A6J1BUE8-F1
#
_entry.id   AF-A0A6J1BUE8-F1
#
_cell.length_a   1.000
_cell.length_b   1.000
_cell.length_c   1.000
_cell.angle_alpha   90.00
_cell.angle_beta   90.00
_cell.angle_gamma   90.00
#
_symmetry.space_group_name_H-M   'P 1'
#
loop_
_entity.id
_entity.type
_entity.pdbx_description
1 polymer ?
#
loop_
_entity_poly.entity_id
_entity_poly.type
_entity_poly.pdbx_seq_one_letter_code
_entity_poly.pdbx_strand_id
1 'polypeptide(L)'
;MAIAVSRRLLRSLGSFPTFGQCNSSCIMNQSLYNSHEIYGRVNGGSSMFAGYSTLLKAGCFFASQGLSTSILTPESSKAAFPSDLLSATPVELEERKIGLLQDLMIPVTNFQNEDKGFMVLAGDVFDVPIRKDIIHRVVRWQLAKRQQGTHSTKTISEVSGTGRKPWRQKGTGRARHGTLRGPQFRGGAAMHGPKPRSHAFKLNKKVRRLGLKIALSARAAEGKLLVFDNLDVPTHKTKNIVNYFNEMEKAKKLLLVDGGPIDEKLKLATQNLHYVNVLPSIGLNVYSILLHDTLVMSRDAIERIVTRMHTPINR
;
A
#
# COMPACT_ATOMS: atom_id res chain seq x y z
N MET A 1 -6.61 -55.50 -41.84
CA MET A 1 -5.44 -55.56 -40.94
C MET A 1 -5.87 -55.14 -39.56
N ALA A 2 -6.07 -56.10 -38.67
CA ALA A 2 -6.44 -55.90 -37.27
C ALA A 2 -5.24 -56.32 -36.42
N ILE A 3 -4.80 -55.47 -35.50
CA ILE A 3 -3.93 -55.91 -34.39
C ILE A 3 -4.41 -55.22 -33.12
N ALA A 4 -5.10 -56.01 -32.30
CA ALA A 4 -5.21 -55.80 -30.87
C ALA A 4 -4.06 -56.57 -30.20
N VAL A 5 -3.30 -55.93 -29.31
CA VAL A 5 -2.56 -56.64 -28.25
C VAL A 5 -2.65 -55.85 -26.96
N SER A 6 -2.99 -56.58 -25.91
CA SER A 6 -3.27 -56.11 -24.57
C SER A 6 -2.14 -56.47 -23.61
N ARG A 7 -2.03 -55.64 -22.55
CA ARG A 7 -1.80 -56.00 -21.13
C ARG A 7 -0.38 -56.32 -20.60
N ARG A 8 -0.19 -55.75 -19.39
CA ARG A 8 0.63 -56.14 -18.22
C ARG A 8 2.09 -55.68 -18.19
N LEU A 9 2.34 -54.65 -17.37
CA LEU A 9 3.39 -54.70 -16.36
C LEU A 9 2.91 -54.03 -15.07
N LEU A 10 2.73 -54.85 -14.03
CA LEU A 10 2.65 -54.44 -12.63
C LEU A 10 4.09 -54.22 -12.13
N ARG A 11 4.38 -53.06 -11.52
CA ARG A 11 5.47 -52.95 -10.55
C ARG A 11 4.96 -52.21 -9.33
N SER A 12 5.06 -52.91 -8.22
CA SER A 12 4.69 -52.56 -6.86
C SER A 12 5.57 -51.45 -6.29
N LEU A 13 4.94 -50.70 -5.39
CA LEU A 13 5.40 -49.53 -4.66
C LEU A 13 6.63 -49.84 -3.79
N GLY A 14 7.65 -48.99 -3.90
CA GLY A 14 8.71 -48.85 -2.90
C GLY A 14 8.30 -47.81 -1.85
N SER A 15 8.32 -48.22 -0.59
CA SER A 15 8.07 -47.41 0.60
C SER A 15 9.26 -46.48 0.90
N PHE A 16 9.00 -45.17 0.97
CA PHE A 16 9.95 -44.17 1.48
C PHE A 16 9.77 -43.97 2.99
N PRO A 17 10.85 -43.85 3.79
CA PRO A 17 10.76 -43.62 5.22
C PRO A 17 10.49 -42.15 5.55
N THR A 18 9.58 -41.97 6.50
CA THR A 18 9.26 -40.71 7.18
C THR A 18 10.37 -40.33 8.17
N PHE A 19 10.93 -39.13 8.05
CA PHE A 19 11.73 -38.48 9.08
C PHE A 19 11.25 -37.04 9.28
N GLY A 20 11.14 -36.62 10.55
CA GLY A 20 11.18 -35.20 10.92
C GLY A 20 9.90 -34.62 11.51
N GLN A 21 9.48 -35.06 12.70
CA GLN A 21 8.63 -34.25 13.57
C GLN A 21 9.50 -33.22 14.30
N CYS A 22 9.17 -31.94 14.09
CA CYS A 22 9.75 -30.81 14.78
C CYS A 22 9.14 -30.69 16.19
N ASN A 23 9.97 -30.74 17.22
CA ASN A 23 9.58 -30.41 18.59
C ASN A 23 9.47 -28.89 18.72
N SER A 24 8.26 -28.42 19.01
CA SER A 24 7.92 -27.04 19.35
C SER A 24 8.51 -26.66 20.71
N SER A 25 9.41 -25.67 20.74
CA SER A 25 9.78 -24.98 21.97
C SER A 25 8.72 -23.93 22.30
N CYS A 26 8.04 -24.14 23.42
CA CYS A 26 7.13 -23.18 24.03
C CYS A 26 7.96 -22.04 24.63
N ILE A 27 7.98 -20.88 23.98
CA ILE A 27 8.52 -19.65 24.55
C ILE A 27 7.40 -18.93 25.30
N MET A 28 7.57 -18.87 26.62
CA MET A 28 6.85 -17.98 27.53
C MET A 28 7.04 -16.53 27.07
N ASN A 29 5.95 -15.83 26.74
CA ASN A 29 5.97 -14.37 26.64
C ASN A 29 5.14 -13.79 27.77
N GLN A 30 5.84 -13.16 28.71
CA GLN A 30 5.29 -12.35 29.78
C GLN A 30 4.55 -11.14 29.20
N SER A 31 3.38 -10.89 29.75
CA SER A 31 2.54 -9.72 29.54
C SER A 31 3.23 -8.45 30.05
N LEU A 32 3.43 -7.47 29.18
CA LEU A 32 3.67 -6.08 29.58
C LEU A 32 2.36 -5.32 29.49
N TYR A 33 1.67 -5.19 30.63
CA TYR A 33 0.70 -4.14 30.87
C TYR A 33 1.47 -2.90 31.35
N ASN A 34 1.51 -1.85 30.53
CA ASN A 34 1.86 -0.51 31.01
C ASN A 34 0.68 0.42 30.70
N SER A 35 -0.04 0.76 31.75
CA SER A 35 -1.12 1.75 31.77
C SER A 35 -0.53 2.98 32.46
N HIS A 36 -0.37 4.10 31.75
CA HIS A 36 -0.10 5.37 32.40
C HIS A 36 -1.41 6.15 32.52
N GLU A 37 -1.94 6.15 33.73
CA GLU A 37 -2.89 7.15 34.23
C GLU A 37 -2.14 8.48 34.42
N ILE A 38 -2.73 9.59 33.95
CA ILE A 38 -2.36 10.93 34.38
C ILE A 38 -3.62 11.56 34.97
N TYR A 39 -3.66 11.62 36.29
CA TYR A 39 -4.60 12.46 37.04
C TYR A 39 -4.15 13.91 36.95
N GLY A 40 -5.07 14.79 36.52
CA GLY A 40 -4.95 16.22 36.67
C GLY A 40 -5.13 16.64 38.14
N ARG A 41 -4.40 17.68 38.55
CA ARG A 41 -4.79 18.49 39.69
C ARG A 41 -4.51 19.96 39.44
N VAL A 42 -5.59 20.71 39.52
CA VAL A 42 -5.73 22.16 39.52
C VAL A 42 -5.30 22.72 40.89
N ASN A 43 -4.60 23.85 40.87
CA ASN A 43 -4.73 25.01 41.78
C ASN A 43 -3.79 26.09 41.23
N GLY A 44 -4.19 27.33 40.95
CA GLY A 44 -5.28 28.09 41.52
C GLY A 44 -4.68 29.30 42.24
N GLY A 45 -4.90 30.48 41.68
CA GLY A 45 -4.67 31.76 42.34
C GLY A 45 -3.78 32.71 41.54
N SER A 46 -4.09 33.97 41.28
CA SER A 46 -5.33 34.77 41.26
C SER A 46 -4.86 36.23 41.13
N SER A 47 -5.75 37.08 40.62
CA SER A 47 -5.75 38.54 40.73
C SER A 47 -4.88 39.31 39.73
N MET A 48 -5.25 40.48 39.23
CA MET A 48 -6.54 41.11 38.88
C MET A 48 -6.19 42.54 38.40
N PHE A 49 -7.09 43.15 37.62
CA PHE A 49 -7.21 44.60 37.33
C PHE A 49 -6.09 45.25 36.47
N ALA A 50 -6.37 45.67 35.23
CA ALA A 50 -7.20 46.81 34.77
C ALA A 50 -6.39 48.11 34.64
N GLY A 51 -6.51 48.77 33.50
CA GLY A 51 -6.03 50.15 33.33
C GLY A 51 -5.76 50.53 31.87
N TYR A 52 -6.76 51.17 31.24
CA TYR A 52 -6.61 51.98 30.04
C TYR A 52 -5.66 53.17 30.27
N SER A 53 -4.96 53.67 29.24
CA SER A 53 -4.98 55.09 28.80
C SER A 53 -3.86 55.44 27.81
N THR A 54 -4.10 56.55 27.13
CA THR A 54 -3.53 57.09 25.89
C THR A 54 -2.54 58.24 26.13
N LEU A 55 -1.62 58.43 25.15
CA LEU A 55 -1.12 59.69 24.55
C LEU A 55 -0.38 60.78 25.37
N LEU A 56 0.79 61.17 24.80
CA LEU A 56 1.42 62.51 24.64
C LEU A 56 1.99 63.28 25.86
N LYS A 57 3.31 63.54 25.86
CA LYS A 57 3.99 64.78 25.36
C LYS A 57 5.25 65.18 26.19
N ALA A 58 6.35 65.37 25.45
CA ALA A 58 7.48 66.30 25.60
C ALA A 58 8.38 66.38 26.86
N GLY A 59 9.71 66.39 26.61
CA GLY A 59 10.73 66.91 27.52
C GLY A 59 12.16 66.48 27.15
N CYS A 60 12.94 67.38 26.59
CA CYS A 60 14.31 67.23 26.04
C CYS A 60 15.39 67.35 27.12
N PHE A 61 16.50 66.60 27.04
CA PHE A 61 17.81 67.03 27.54
C PHE A 61 18.95 66.42 26.70
N PHE A 62 19.88 67.30 26.31
CA PHE A 62 21.07 67.05 25.50
C PHE A 62 22.16 66.31 26.28
N ALA A 63 22.85 65.36 25.64
CA ALA A 63 24.28 65.12 25.85
C ALA A 63 24.88 64.40 24.63
N SER A 64 26.12 64.77 24.34
CA SER A 64 26.81 64.75 23.06
C SER A 64 27.73 63.54 22.84
N GLN A 65 27.81 63.15 21.57
CA GLN A 65 28.97 62.66 20.79
C GLN A 65 29.81 61.46 21.26
N GLY A 66 30.06 60.58 20.29
CA GLY A 66 31.13 59.60 20.34
C GLY A 66 31.07 58.53 19.24
N LEU A 67 30.93 58.91 17.96
CA LEU A 67 31.25 58.00 16.86
C LEU A 67 32.78 57.88 16.78
N SER A 68 33.32 56.74 17.21
CA SER A 68 34.72 56.41 16.96
C SER A 68 34.82 55.47 15.77
N THR A 69 35.10 56.06 14.61
CA THR A 69 35.57 55.36 13.42
C THR A 69 37.05 55.03 13.60
N SER A 70 37.42 53.74 13.61
CA SER A 70 38.81 53.33 13.38
C SER A 70 38.89 52.55 12.08
N ILE A 71 39.49 53.19 11.08
CA ILE A 71 39.98 52.58 9.85
C ILE A 71 41.11 51.61 10.23
N LEU A 72 41.09 50.39 9.69
CA LEU A 72 42.25 49.50 9.68
C LEU A 72 42.57 49.11 8.24
N THR A 73 43.78 49.46 7.83
CA THR A 73 44.45 49.14 6.56
C THR A 73 44.79 47.65 6.43
N PRO A 74 45.07 47.16 5.20
CA PRO A 74 45.25 45.75 4.92
C PRO A 74 46.66 45.30 5.30
N GLU A 75 46.76 44.19 6.03
CA GLU A 75 47.68 43.06 5.78
C GLU A 75 47.84 42.18 7.03
N SER A 76 48.07 40.89 6.77
CA SER A 76 48.64 39.89 7.67
C SER A 76 47.73 39.15 8.67
N SER A 77 47.54 37.87 8.33
CA SER A 77 47.35 36.71 9.21
C SER A 77 45.94 36.41 9.77
N LYS A 78 45.31 35.42 9.13
CA LYS A 78 44.36 34.44 9.70
C LYS A 78 43.28 35.01 10.64
N ALA A 79 42.30 35.71 10.07
CA ALA A 79 40.98 35.79 10.68
C ALA A 79 40.30 34.40 10.56
N ALA A 80 40.60 33.53 11.51
CA ALA A 80 39.79 32.33 11.73
C ALA A 80 38.41 32.81 12.20
N PHE A 81 37.37 32.51 11.42
CA PHE A 81 36.00 32.64 11.89
C PHE A 81 35.88 31.94 13.25
N PRO A 82 35.26 32.58 14.27
CA PRO A 82 35.12 31.96 15.57
C PRO A 82 34.37 30.62 15.41
N SER A 83 35.05 29.53 15.75
CA SER A 83 34.55 28.14 15.64
C SER A 83 33.29 27.90 16.47
N ASP A 84 33.02 28.78 17.44
CA ASP A 84 31.89 28.66 18.36
C ASP A 84 30.55 28.99 17.71
N LEU A 85 30.55 29.64 16.53
CA LEU A 85 29.33 29.85 15.73
C LEU A 85 29.03 28.70 14.75
N LEU A 86 29.92 27.70 14.69
CA LEU A 86 29.71 26.45 13.96
C LEU A 86 29.20 25.34 14.89
N SER A 87 28.46 25.68 15.95
CA SER A 87 27.63 24.69 16.61
C SER A 87 26.53 24.31 15.62
N ALA A 88 26.69 23.16 14.97
CA ALA A 88 25.61 22.51 14.24
C ALA A 88 24.52 22.18 15.26
N THR A 89 23.62 23.14 15.51
CA THR A 89 22.35 22.84 16.18
C THR A 89 21.73 21.72 15.36
N PRO A 90 21.54 20.51 15.92
CA PRO A 90 20.73 19.54 15.23
C PRO A 90 19.34 20.18 15.15
N VAL A 91 19.00 20.70 13.97
CA VAL A 91 17.62 21.06 13.67
C VAL A 91 16.91 19.72 13.67
N GLU A 92 16.34 19.35 14.81
CA GLU A 92 15.33 18.31 14.86
C GLU A 92 14.25 18.77 13.89
N LEU A 93 14.22 18.16 12.71
CA LEU A 93 13.09 18.28 11.81
C LEU A 93 11.93 17.67 12.58
N GLU A 94 11.12 18.54 13.19
CA GLU A 94 9.83 18.22 13.81
C GLU A 94 9.19 17.07 13.05
N GLU A 95 8.91 15.95 13.75
CA GLU A 95 8.35 14.76 13.13
C GLU A 95 7.15 15.16 12.28
N ARG A 96 7.30 15.02 10.95
CA ARG A 96 6.32 15.54 10.01
C ARG A 96 4.96 14.92 10.29
N LYS A 97 4.02 15.75 10.74
CA LYS A 97 2.63 15.32 10.97
C LYS A 97 1.98 15.01 9.62
N ILE A 98 1.67 13.73 9.39
CA ILE A 98 1.07 13.25 8.15
C ILE A 98 -0.38 13.75 8.04
N GLY A 99 -0.80 14.16 6.84
CA GLY A 99 -2.19 14.51 6.56
C GLY A 99 -2.52 15.98 6.69
N LEU A 100 -1.52 16.86 6.52
CA LEU A 100 -1.71 18.31 6.50
C LEU A 100 -1.99 18.85 5.08
N LEU A 101 -2.06 17.98 4.08
CA LEU A 101 -2.26 18.31 2.67
C LEU A 101 -1.22 19.30 2.14
N GLN A 102 0.02 19.19 2.62
CA GLN A 102 1.12 20.07 2.23
C GLN A 102 1.85 19.52 1.01
N ASP A 103 2.25 20.43 0.12
CA ASP A 103 3.05 20.08 -1.05
C ASP A 103 4.41 19.51 -0.63
N LEU A 104 4.87 18.54 -1.41
CA LEU A 104 6.01 17.70 -1.08
C LEU A 104 7.11 17.82 -2.12
N MET A 105 8.34 18.03 -1.70
CA MET A 105 9.48 18.01 -2.62
C MET A 105 10.17 16.65 -2.57
N ILE A 106 10.29 15.97 -3.71
CA ILE A 106 10.97 14.67 -3.81
C ILE A 106 12.07 14.73 -4.88
N PRO A 107 13.26 14.15 -4.63
CA PRO A 107 14.32 14.03 -5.63
C PRO A 107 13.89 13.09 -6.77
N VAL A 108 14.23 13.48 -8.00
CA VAL A 108 13.97 12.69 -9.20
C VAL A 108 15.26 12.00 -9.60
N THR A 109 15.21 10.68 -9.74
CA THR A 109 16.36 9.84 -10.11
C THR A 109 16.13 9.11 -11.44
N ASN A 110 17.14 8.36 -11.88
CA ASN A 110 17.10 7.50 -13.07
C ASN A 110 17.52 6.07 -12.72
N PHE A 111 17.45 5.13 -13.67
CA PHE A 111 17.96 3.75 -13.48
C PHE A 111 19.44 3.67 -13.14
N GLN A 112 20.23 4.68 -13.50
CA GLN A 112 21.65 4.79 -13.18
C GLN A 112 21.91 5.47 -11.83
N ASN A 113 20.86 5.77 -11.05
CA ASN A 113 20.91 6.54 -9.80
C ASN A 113 21.51 7.95 -9.96
N GLU A 114 21.38 8.54 -11.15
CA GLU A 114 21.73 9.93 -11.40
C GLU A 114 20.63 10.86 -10.91
N ASP A 115 21.02 11.94 -10.21
CA ASP A 115 20.11 12.96 -9.72
C ASP A 115 19.69 13.91 -10.85
N LYS A 116 18.38 13.96 -11.15
CA LYS A 116 17.78 14.79 -12.22
C LYS A 116 16.98 15.98 -11.67
N GLY A 117 17.31 16.41 -10.46
CA GLY A 117 16.67 17.53 -9.76
C GLY A 117 15.51 17.13 -8.87
N PHE A 118 14.62 18.06 -8.58
CA PHE A 118 13.50 17.88 -7.67
C PHE A 118 12.16 18.08 -8.36
N MET A 119 11.13 17.44 -7.85
CA MET A 119 9.76 17.61 -8.30
C MET A 119 8.81 17.85 -7.14
N VAL A 120 7.85 18.76 -7.35
CA VAL A 120 6.79 19.06 -6.38
C VAL A 120 5.65 18.07 -6.57
N LEU A 121 5.24 17.43 -5.49
CA LEU A 121 4.08 16.57 -5.38
C LEU A 121 2.94 17.33 -4.71
N ALA A 122 1.75 17.26 -5.32
CA ALA A 122 0.57 17.91 -4.79
C ALA A 122 0.14 17.31 -3.44
N GLY A 123 0.09 18.15 -2.40
CA GLY A 123 -0.24 17.73 -1.03
C GLY A 123 -1.64 17.13 -0.90
N ASP A 124 -2.59 17.58 -1.72
CA ASP A 124 -3.95 17.05 -1.74
C ASP A 124 -4.04 15.58 -2.21
N VAL A 125 -3.01 15.08 -2.89
CA VAL A 125 -2.91 13.69 -3.40
C VAL A 125 -1.95 12.86 -2.56
N PHE A 126 -0.79 13.43 -2.20
CA PHE A 126 0.33 12.73 -1.59
C PHE A 126 0.51 12.98 -0.09
N ASP A 127 -0.28 13.85 0.54
CA ASP A 127 -0.25 14.11 1.99
C ASP A 127 -1.67 14.15 2.60
N VAL A 128 -2.44 13.08 2.34
CA VAL A 128 -3.79 12.89 2.90
C VAL A 128 -3.73 12.12 4.22
N PRO A 129 -4.56 12.44 5.23
CA PRO A 129 -4.61 11.69 6.48
C PRO A 129 -4.83 10.19 6.26
N ILE A 130 -4.00 9.38 6.93
CA ILE A 130 -3.99 7.93 6.75
C ILE A 130 -5.25 7.30 7.36
N ARG A 131 -6.11 6.77 6.49
CA ARG A 131 -7.38 6.14 6.86
C ARG A 131 -7.45 4.67 6.45
N LYS A 132 -7.18 3.80 7.42
CA LYS A 132 -7.13 2.33 7.25
C LYS A 132 -8.49 1.73 6.85
N ASP A 133 -9.58 2.32 7.33
CA ASP A 133 -10.96 1.91 7.04
C ASP A 133 -11.28 2.00 5.54
N ILE A 134 -10.89 3.10 4.89
CA ILE A 134 -11.13 3.32 3.46
C ILE A 134 -10.30 2.37 2.62
N ILE A 135 -9.01 2.21 2.96
CA ILE A 135 -8.13 1.26 2.28
C ILE A 135 -8.72 -0.16 2.32
N HIS A 136 -9.11 -0.63 3.50
CA HIS A 136 -9.69 -1.96 3.68
C HIS A 136 -10.96 -2.14 2.82
N ARG A 137 -11.86 -1.15 2.78
CA ARG A 137 -13.06 -1.19 1.93
C ARG A 137 -12.73 -1.29 0.44
N VAL A 138 -11.76 -0.49 -0.03
CA VAL A 138 -11.36 -0.48 -1.44
C VAL A 138 -10.69 -1.80 -1.83
N VAL A 139 -9.83 -2.35 -0.97
CA VAL A 139 -9.16 -3.64 -1.21
C VAL A 139 -10.18 -4.78 -1.25
N ARG A 140 -11.10 -4.85 -0.28
CA ARG A 140 -12.18 -5.85 -0.30
C ARG A 140 -13.03 -5.76 -1.55
N TRP A 141 -13.36 -4.54 -1.98
CA TRP A 141 -14.07 -4.31 -3.23
C TRP A 141 -13.31 -4.83 -4.44
N GLN A 142 -12.00 -4.55 -4.55
CA GLN A 142 -11.16 -5.05 -5.64
C GLN A 142 -11.08 -6.58 -5.67
N LEU A 143 -10.86 -7.21 -4.51
CA LEU A 143 -10.78 -8.66 -4.40
C LEU A 143 -12.11 -9.33 -4.73
N ALA A 144 -13.24 -8.83 -4.21
CA ALA A 144 -14.56 -9.38 -4.50
C ALA A 144 -14.94 -9.23 -5.98
N LYS A 145 -14.55 -8.12 -6.63
CA LYS A 145 -14.79 -7.89 -8.06
C LYS A 145 -13.99 -8.83 -8.98
N ARG A 146 -12.85 -9.34 -8.52
CA ARG A 146 -12.02 -10.30 -9.26
C ARG A 146 -12.54 -11.75 -9.19
N GLN A 147 -13.41 -12.07 -8.24
CA GLN A 147 -13.91 -13.43 -8.04
C GLN A 147 -14.91 -13.82 -9.14
N GLN A 148 -14.73 -15.00 -9.73
CA GLN A 148 -15.59 -15.52 -10.79
C GLN A 148 -16.88 -16.18 -10.26
N GLY A 149 -16.80 -16.90 -9.13
CA GLY A 149 -17.98 -17.51 -8.48
C GLY A 149 -18.60 -18.68 -9.25
N THR A 150 -17.79 -19.55 -9.87
CA THR A 150 -18.24 -20.71 -10.68
C THR A 150 -18.58 -21.97 -9.86
N HIS A 151 -18.64 -21.86 -8.54
CA HIS A 151 -19.03 -22.97 -7.68
C HIS A 151 -20.48 -23.38 -7.96
N SER A 152 -20.70 -24.68 -8.20
CA SER A 152 -22.04 -25.20 -8.42
C SER A 152 -22.17 -26.61 -7.84
N THR A 153 -23.12 -26.79 -6.94
CA THR A 153 -23.57 -28.11 -6.50
C THR A 153 -24.88 -28.47 -7.16
N LYS A 154 -25.13 -29.78 -7.32
CA LYS A 154 -26.39 -30.29 -7.86
C LYS A 154 -27.49 -30.19 -6.82
N THR A 155 -28.59 -29.51 -7.18
CA THR A 155 -29.83 -29.53 -6.41
C THR A 155 -30.58 -30.83 -6.66
N ILE A 156 -31.63 -31.08 -5.89
CA ILE A 156 -32.43 -32.31 -5.99
C ILE A 156 -32.99 -32.58 -7.39
N SER A 157 -33.30 -31.52 -8.14
CA SER A 157 -33.78 -31.61 -9.53
C SER A 157 -32.68 -31.97 -10.52
N GLU A 158 -31.43 -31.57 -10.26
CA GLU A 158 -30.28 -31.74 -11.15
C GLU A 158 -29.53 -33.05 -10.92
N VAL A 159 -29.71 -33.68 -9.75
CA VAL A 159 -29.14 -35.01 -9.47
C VAL A 159 -29.83 -36.06 -10.35
N SER A 160 -29.03 -36.84 -11.07
CA SER A 160 -29.51 -37.95 -11.89
C SER A 160 -30.07 -39.05 -11.00
N GLY A 161 -31.29 -39.50 -11.30
CA GLY A 161 -31.98 -40.56 -10.56
C GLY A 161 -33.48 -40.55 -10.79
N THR A 162 -34.16 -41.60 -10.33
CA THR A 162 -35.61 -41.73 -10.53
C THR A 162 -36.42 -40.75 -9.67
N GLY A 163 -37.48 -40.18 -10.25
CA GLY A 163 -38.51 -39.44 -9.53
C GLY A 163 -39.55 -40.35 -8.86
N ARG A 164 -39.48 -41.66 -9.09
CA ARG A 164 -40.42 -42.64 -8.53
C ARG A 164 -40.25 -42.76 -7.01
N LYS A 165 -41.38 -42.82 -6.30
CA LYS A 165 -41.41 -43.08 -4.85
C LYS A 165 -40.79 -44.45 -4.55
N PRO A 166 -39.81 -44.55 -3.63
CA PRO A 166 -39.05 -45.80 -3.44
C PRO A 166 -39.88 -46.95 -2.85
N TRP A 167 -40.82 -46.64 -1.96
CA TRP A 167 -41.76 -47.61 -1.39
C TRP A 167 -43.08 -46.93 -0.97
N ARG A 168 -44.11 -47.76 -0.72
CA ARG A 168 -45.43 -47.33 -0.25
C ARG A 168 -45.35 -46.51 1.05
N GLN A 169 -46.27 -45.58 1.24
CA GLN A 169 -46.26 -44.64 2.36
C GLN A 169 -46.37 -45.30 3.75
N LYS A 170 -46.99 -46.48 3.83
CA LYS A 170 -47.22 -47.26 5.06
C LYS A 170 -47.01 -48.75 4.79
N GLY A 171 -46.74 -49.53 5.83
CA GLY A 171 -46.68 -51.00 5.77
C GLY A 171 -45.30 -51.60 5.44
N THR A 172 -44.22 -50.82 5.40
CA THR A 172 -42.84 -51.33 5.21
C THR A 172 -41.97 -51.28 6.48
N GLY A 173 -42.44 -50.64 7.56
CA GLY A 173 -41.65 -50.45 8.79
C GLY A 173 -40.45 -49.50 8.68
N ARG A 174 -40.17 -48.95 7.49
CA ARG A 174 -39.06 -48.02 7.22
C ARG A 174 -39.51 -46.56 7.33
N ALA A 175 -38.54 -45.65 7.46
CA ALA A 175 -38.78 -44.21 7.35
C ALA A 175 -39.48 -43.86 6.02
N ARG A 176 -40.31 -42.81 6.04
CA ARG A 176 -41.08 -42.37 4.87
C ARG A 176 -40.22 -41.50 3.97
N HIS A 177 -40.12 -41.85 2.69
CA HIS A 177 -39.38 -41.05 1.71
C HIS A 177 -40.17 -40.81 0.41
N GLY A 178 -39.92 -39.65 -0.19
CA GLY A 178 -40.49 -39.25 -1.49
C GLY A 178 -39.59 -39.62 -2.67
N THR A 179 -38.28 -39.46 -2.53
CA THR A 179 -37.27 -39.78 -3.55
C THR A 179 -35.97 -40.23 -2.88
N LEU A 180 -35.13 -41.00 -3.58
CA LEU A 180 -33.78 -41.37 -3.13
C LEU A 180 -32.72 -40.29 -3.40
N ARG A 181 -33.08 -39.22 -4.14
CA ARG A 181 -32.17 -38.10 -4.43
C ARG A 181 -32.08 -37.07 -3.29
N GLY A 182 -32.75 -37.32 -2.17
CA GLY A 182 -32.73 -36.46 -1.00
C GLY A 182 -31.34 -36.38 -0.36
N PRO A 183 -31.03 -35.29 0.36
CA PRO A 183 -29.70 -35.03 0.94
C PRO A 183 -29.27 -36.03 2.00
N GLN A 184 -30.22 -36.66 2.68
CA GLN A 184 -29.95 -37.69 3.69
C GLN A 184 -29.42 -38.99 3.07
N PHE A 185 -29.58 -39.17 1.75
CA PHE A 185 -29.12 -40.35 1.05
C PHE A 185 -27.74 -40.15 0.45
N ARG A 186 -26.93 -41.21 0.45
CA ARG A 186 -25.64 -41.24 -0.23
C ARG A 186 -25.85 -41.03 -1.74
N GLY A 187 -25.12 -40.07 -2.32
CA GLY A 187 -25.28 -39.68 -3.73
C GLY A 187 -26.49 -38.79 -4.01
N GLY A 188 -27.19 -38.34 -2.95
CA GLY A 188 -28.26 -37.34 -3.04
C GLY A 188 -27.74 -35.92 -3.26
N ALA A 189 -28.69 -34.98 -3.35
CA ALA A 189 -28.38 -33.57 -3.60
C ALA A 189 -27.81 -32.84 -2.37
N ALA A 190 -27.07 -31.77 -2.63
CA ALA A 190 -26.68 -30.82 -1.59
C ALA A 190 -27.84 -29.83 -1.34
N MET A 191 -28.30 -29.70 -0.08
CA MET A 191 -29.41 -28.78 0.24
C MET A 191 -29.00 -27.31 0.17
N HIS A 192 -28.07 -26.88 1.02
CA HIS A 192 -27.57 -25.50 1.05
C HIS A 192 -26.19 -25.41 0.38
N GLY A 193 -26.08 -26.06 -0.77
CA GLY A 193 -24.85 -26.05 -1.54
C GLY A 193 -24.67 -24.75 -2.37
N PRO A 194 -23.42 -24.39 -2.69
CA PRO A 194 -23.13 -23.21 -3.48
C PRO A 194 -23.74 -23.27 -4.89
N LYS A 195 -24.26 -22.13 -5.36
CA LYS A 195 -24.71 -21.93 -6.75
C LYS A 195 -23.94 -20.78 -7.40
N PRO A 196 -23.70 -20.83 -8.72
CA PRO A 196 -22.92 -19.80 -9.40
C PRO A 196 -23.52 -18.42 -9.16
N ARG A 197 -22.71 -17.50 -8.64
CA ARG A 197 -23.14 -16.15 -8.30
C ARG A 197 -22.00 -15.16 -8.44
N SER A 198 -22.33 -13.90 -8.71
CA SER A 198 -21.34 -12.83 -8.64
C SER A 198 -21.10 -12.40 -7.19
N HIS A 199 -19.84 -12.22 -6.83
CA HIS A 199 -19.43 -11.64 -5.55
C HIS A 199 -19.18 -10.13 -5.62
N ALA A 200 -19.28 -9.53 -6.82
CA ALA A 200 -18.97 -8.14 -7.04
C ALA A 200 -20.02 -7.22 -6.40
N PHE A 201 -19.56 -6.22 -5.65
CA PHE A 201 -20.39 -5.12 -5.16
C PHE A 201 -19.86 -3.77 -5.69
N LYS A 202 -20.69 -2.72 -5.65
CA LYS A 202 -20.32 -1.38 -6.12
C LYS A 202 -19.74 -0.54 -4.98
N LEU A 203 -18.78 0.33 -5.31
CA LEU A 203 -18.20 1.31 -4.39
C LEU A 203 -18.16 2.70 -5.04
N ASN A 204 -18.51 3.73 -4.28
CA ASN A 204 -18.60 5.11 -4.76
C ASN A 204 -17.29 5.57 -5.43
N LYS A 205 -17.40 6.26 -6.57
CA LYS A 205 -16.24 6.76 -7.34
C LYS A 205 -15.31 7.63 -6.46
N LYS A 206 -15.89 8.50 -5.60
CA LYS A 206 -15.14 9.35 -4.65
C LYS A 206 -14.35 8.53 -3.63
N VAL A 207 -14.94 7.48 -3.06
CA VAL A 207 -14.27 6.59 -2.09
C VAL A 207 -13.11 5.83 -2.75
N ARG A 208 -13.27 5.42 -4.01
CA ARG A 208 -12.19 4.76 -4.77
C ARG A 208 -11.00 5.70 -5.02
N ARG A 209 -11.26 6.95 -5.43
CA ARG A 209 -10.19 7.95 -5.60
C ARG A 209 -9.51 8.28 -4.27
N LEU A 210 -10.29 8.46 -3.20
CA LEU A 210 -9.76 8.73 -1.87
C LEU A 210 -8.87 7.58 -1.37
N GLY A 211 -9.27 6.32 -1.57
CA GLY A 211 -8.42 5.18 -1.21
C GLY A 211 -7.10 5.14 -1.98
N LEU A 212 -7.07 5.61 -3.22
CA LEU A 212 -5.84 5.74 -4.00
C LEU A 212 -4.95 6.86 -3.47
N LYS A 213 -5.52 8.04 -3.17
CA LYS A 213 -4.79 9.15 -2.51
C LYS A 213 -4.13 8.71 -1.21
N ILE A 214 -4.88 8.03 -0.33
CA ILE A 214 -4.37 7.53 0.95
C ILE A 214 -3.24 6.51 0.73
N ALA A 215 -3.36 5.62 -0.27
CA ALA A 215 -2.31 4.64 -0.56
C ALA A 215 -1.01 5.30 -1.06
N LEU A 216 -1.11 6.31 -1.92
CA LEU A 216 0.05 7.10 -2.36
C LEU A 216 0.66 7.90 -1.22
N SER A 217 -0.17 8.53 -0.39
CA SER A 217 0.27 9.28 0.78
C SER A 217 1.01 8.40 1.78
N ALA A 218 0.54 7.17 2.00
CA ALA A 218 1.23 6.19 2.85
C ALA A 218 2.60 5.81 2.29
N ARG A 219 2.74 5.61 0.97
CA ARG A 219 4.04 5.30 0.33
C ARG A 219 5.01 6.48 0.38
N ALA A 220 4.50 7.70 0.19
CA ALA A 220 5.28 8.92 0.33
C ALA A 220 5.76 9.13 1.77
N ALA A 221 4.88 8.94 2.76
CA ALA A 221 5.20 9.06 4.18
C ALA A 221 6.23 8.01 4.64
N GLU A 222 6.19 6.80 4.09
CA GLU A 222 7.19 5.75 4.34
C GLU A 222 8.53 5.99 3.61
N GLY A 223 8.62 6.98 2.72
CA GLY A 223 9.80 7.20 1.88
C GLY A 223 10.05 6.08 0.84
N LYS A 224 9.03 5.28 0.54
CA LYS A 224 9.11 4.15 -0.43
C LYS A 224 8.54 4.49 -1.81
N LEU A 225 8.17 5.75 -2.01
CA LEU A 225 7.81 6.32 -3.29
C LEU A 225 9.07 6.94 -3.90
N LEU A 226 9.49 6.42 -5.05
CA LEU A 226 10.60 6.96 -5.82
C LEU A 226 10.08 7.54 -7.12
N VAL A 227 10.63 8.69 -7.52
CA VAL A 227 10.22 9.40 -8.73
C VAL A 227 11.33 9.28 -9.76
N PHE A 228 10.95 8.80 -10.93
CA PHE A 228 11.82 8.65 -12.08
C PHE A 228 11.51 9.72 -13.11
N ASP A 229 12.55 10.24 -13.76
CA ASP A 229 12.36 11.14 -14.89
C ASP A 229 11.69 10.38 -16.06
N ASN A 230 12.35 9.30 -16.52
CA ASN A 230 11.86 8.41 -17.56
C ASN A 230 12.11 6.95 -17.18
N LEU A 231 11.30 6.03 -17.72
CA LEU A 231 11.40 4.58 -17.48
C LEU A 231 12.00 3.82 -18.68
N ASP A 232 12.76 4.51 -19.52
CA ASP A 232 13.38 3.91 -20.70
C ASP A 232 14.61 3.06 -20.34
N VAL A 233 14.68 1.87 -20.94
CA VAL A 233 15.79 0.94 -20.75
C VAL A 233 16.50 0.73 -22.10
N PRO A 234 17.85 0.80 -22.17
CA PRO A 234 18.56 0.70 -23.45
C PRO A 234 18.32 -0.63 -24.16
N THR A 235 18.26 -1.73 -23.39
CA THR A 235 18.08 -3.10 -23.90
C THR A 235 17.00 -3.85 -23.11
N HIS A 236 16.32 -4.79 -23.75
CA HIS A 236 15.28 -5.65 -23.14
C HIS A 236 15.83 -6.76 -22.22
N LYS A 237 17.07 -6.62 -21.73
CA LYS A 237 17.72 -7.65 -20.91
C LYS A 237 17.25 -7.53 -19.46
N THR A 238 16.71 -8.62 -18.92
CA THR A 238 16.26 -8.73 -17.52
C THR A 238 17.37 -8.38 -16.53
N LYS A 239 18.62 -8.71 -16.84
CA LYS A 239 19.80 -8.41 -16.01
C LYS A 239 19.91 -6.94 -15.62
N ASN A 240 19.52 -6.01 -16.50
CA ASN A 240 19.59 -4.58 -16.21
C ASN A 240 18.65 -4.22 -15.04
N ILE A 241 17.41 -4.73 -15.07
CA ILE A 241 16.42 -4.50 -14.02
C ILE A 241 16.80 -5.23 -12.73
N VAL A 242 17.36 -6.43 -12.83
CA VAL A 242 17.82 -7.20 -11.65
C VAL A 242 18.97 -6.49 -10.95
N ASN A 243 19.95 -5.97 -11.70
CA ASN A 243 21.05 -5.20 -11.13
C ASN A 243 20.54 -3.99 -10.38
N TYR A 244 19.65 -3.20 -11.01
CA TYR A 244 19.01 -2.05 -10.38
C TYR A 244 18.22 -2.43 -9.12
N PHE A 245 17.47 -3.53 -9.17
CA PHE A 245 16.73 -4.03 -8.00
C PHE A 245 17.66 -4.43 -6.84
N ASN A 246 18.83 -5.01 -7.14
CA ASN A 246 19.80 -5.39 -6.12
C ASN A 246 20.50 -4.18 -5.47
N GLU A 247 20.66 -3.08 -6.21
CA GLU A 247 21.15 -1.81 -5.65
C GLU A 247 20.15 -1.19 -4.65
N MET A 248 18.87 -1.55 -4.74
CA MET A 248 17.85 -1.16 -3.77
C MET A 248 17.85 -2.08 -2.55
N GLU A 249 18.72 -1.81 -1.58
CA GLU A 249 18.91 -2.65 -0.38
C GLU A 249 17.64 -2.92 0.46
N LYS A 250 16.57 -2.13 0.28
CA LYS A 250 15.38 -2.12 1.16
C LYS A 250 14.10 -2.69 0.55
N ALA A 251 14.11 -3.17 -0.71
CA ALA A 251 12.88 -3.56 -1.42
C ALA A 251 12.76 -5.08 -1.62
N LYS A 252 11.62 -5.70 -1.27
CA LYS A 252 11.35 -7.11 -1.64
C LYS A 252 10.52 -7.22 -2.93
N LYS A 253 9.66 -6.23 -3.18
CA LYS A 253 8.78 -6.17 -4.35
C LYS A 253 8.69 -4.74 -4.87
N LEU A 254 8.84 -4.59 -6.19
CA LEU A 254 8.91 -3.32 -6.90
C LEU A 254 7.69 -3.18 -7.83
N LEU A 255 7.01 -2.03 -7.75
CA LEU A 255 5.98 -1.66 -8.71
C LEU A 255 6.44 -0.45 -9.52
N LEU A 256 6.65 -0.65 -10.82
CA LEU A 256 6.94 0.41 -11.78
C LEU A 256 5.63 0.93 -12.37
N VAL A 257 5.44 2.25 -12.38
CA VAL A 257 4.27 2.90 -12.96
C VAL A 257 4.70 3.89 -14.02
N ASP A 258 4.27 3.64 -15.25
CA ASP A 258 4.53 4.52 -16.37
C ASP A 258 3.29 5.34 -16.75
N GLY A 259 3.47 6.53 -17.32
CA GLY A 259 2.38 7.45 -17.60
C GLY A 259 1.54 7.02 -18.80
N GLY A 260 2.20 6.51 -19.83
CA GLY A 260 1.63 6.14 -21.12
C GLY A 260 1.49 4.63 -21.36
N PRO A 261 1.48 4.21 -22.64
CA PRO A 261 1.66 2.81 -22.99
C PRO A 261 3.06 2.36 -22.57
N ILE A 262 3.15 1.17 -21.97
CA ILE A 262 4.43 0.64 -21.48
C ILE A 262 5.36 0.38 -22.68
N ASP A 263 6.59 0.88 -22.60
CA ASP A 263 7.63 0.58 -23.57
C ASP A 263 7.88 -0.94 -23.68
N GLU A 264 8.05 -1.42 -24.91
CA GLU A 264 8.19 -2.84 -25.20
C GLU A 264 9.44 -3.42 -24.53
N LYS A 265 10.55 -2.65 -24.48
CA LYS A 265 11.79 -3.12 -23.85
C LYS A 265 11.60 -3.28 -22.35
N LEU A 266 10.97 -2.31 -21.70
CA LEU A 266 10.66 -2.36 -20.27
C LEU A 266 9.73 -3.53 -19.95
N LYS A 267 8.69 -3.74 -20.77
CA LYS A 267 7.75 -4.85 -20.63
C LYS A 267 8.45 -6.20 -20.72
N LEU A 268 9.28 -6.42 -21.75
CA LEU A 268 10.03 -7.67 -21.92
C LEU A 268 11.06 -7.89 -20.82
N ALA A 269 11.72 -6.82 -20.36
CA ALA A 269 12.72 -6.90 -19.29
C ALA A 269 12.10 -7.25 -17.92
N THR A 270 10.80 -6.96 -17.71
CA THR A 270 10.12 -7.15 -16.42
C THR A 270 9.20 -8.36 -16.38
N GLN A 271 8.63 -8.78 -17.50
CA GLN A 271 7.61 -9.86 -17.56
C GLN A 271 8.05 -11.18 -16.92
N ASN A 272 9.35 -11.50 -16.95
CA ASN A 272 9.88 -12.74 -16.35
C ASN A 272 10.16 -12.62 -14.84
N LEU A 273 10.13 -11.42 -14.26
CA LEU A 273 10.46 -11.17 -12.86
C LEU A 273 9.18 -11.22 -12.02
N HIS A 274 9.15 -12.08 -11.00
CA HIS A 274 7.96 -12.23 -10.15
C HIS A 274 7.81 -11.14 -9.08
N TYR A 275 8.90 -10.43 -8.77
CA TYR A 275 8.94 -9.37 -7.76
C TYR A 275 8.90 -7.96 -8.36
N VAL A 276 9.03 -7.81 -9.67
CA VAL A 276 8.90 -6.52 -10.38
C VAL A 276 7.65 -6.57 -11.25
N ASN A 277 6.71 -5.66 -11.04
CA ASN A 277 5.55 -5.52 -11.90
C ASN A 277 5.53 -4.12 -12.53
N VAL A 278 5.06 -4.04 -13.78
CA VAL A 278 4.87 -2.77 -14.50
C VAL A 278 3.39 -2.55 -14.73
N LEU A 279 2.90 -1.35 -14.43
CA LEU A 279 1.53 -0.93 -14.73
C LEU A 279 1.53 0.42 -15.44
N PRO A 280 0.61 0.66 -16.38
CA PRO A 280 0.36 2.02 -16.83
C PRO A 280 -0.42 2.80 -15.75
N SER A 281 -0.31 4.12 -15.76
CA SER A 281 -0.94 5.04 -14.78
C SER A 281 -2.47 4.85 -14.68
N ILE A 282 -3.10 4.51 -15.81
CA ILE A 282 -4.53 4.17 -15.90
C ILE A 282 -4.89 2.91 -15.09
N GLY A 283 -4.01 1.92 -15.05
CA GLY A 283 -4.19 0.64 -14.36
C GLY A 283 -3.80 0.66 -12.88
N LEU A 284 -3.34 1.81 -12.37
CA LEU A 284 -2.91 1.95 -10.98
C LEU A 284 -4.05 1.65 -10.01
N ASN A 285 -3.77 0.79 -9.03
CA ASN A 285 -4.78 0.26 -8.14
C ASN A 285 -4.23 0.11 -6.70
N VAL A 286 -5.11 0.28 -5.71
CA VAL A 286 -4.74 0.25 -4.28
C VAL A 286 -4.13 -1.10 -3.87
N TYR A 287 -4.71 -2.22 -4.30
CA TYR A 287 -4.17 -3.54 -3.99
C TYR A 287 -2.72 -3.74 -4.43
N SER A 288 -2.39 -3.35 -5.66
CA SER A 288 -1.03 -3.45 -6.21
C SER A 288 -0.07 -2.54 -5.44
N ILE A 289 -0.45 -1.31 -5.09
CA ILE A 289 0.40 -0.42 -4.29
C ILE A 289 0.72 -1.04 -2.92
N LEU A 290 -0.25 -1.70 -2.28
CA LEU A 290 -0.06 -2.32 -0.97
C LEU A 290 0.71 -3.65 -1.04
N LEU A 291 0.57 -4.39 -2.15
CA LEU A 291 1.25 -5.67 -2.35
C LEU A 291 2.76 -5.52 -2.56
N HIS A 292 3.20 -4.39 -3.13
CA HIS A 292 4.61 -4.08 -3.41
C HIS A 292 5.15 -3.15 -2.33
N ASP A 293 6.42 -3.30 -1.98
CA ASP A 293 7.03 -2.51 -0.91
C ASP A 293 7.41 -1.11 -1.43
N THR A 294 8.05 -1.08 -2.61
CA THR A 294 8.51 0.15 -3.26
C THR A 294 7.68 0.44 -4.51
N LEU A 295 7.36 1.72 -4.66
CA LEU A 295 6.60 2.26 -5.78
C LEU A 295 7.50 3.23 -6.53
N VAL A 296 7.82 2.93 -7.79
CA VAL A 296 8.55 3.82 -8.69
C VAL A 296 7.59 4.36 -9.71
N MET A 297 7.54 5.68 -9.87
CA MET A 297 6.65 6.34 -10.83
C MET A 297 7.44 7.26 -11.74
N SER A 298 7.13 7.25 -13.04
CA SER A 298 7.65 8.29 -13.95
C SER A 298 7.03 9.65 -13.64
N ARG A 299 7.73 10.73 -13.99
CA ARG A 299 7.24 12.12 -13.89
C ARG A 299 5.90 12.27 -14.60
N ASP A 300 5.80 11.77 -15.83
CA ASP A 300 4.55 11.74 -16.62
C ASP A 300 3.42 10.97 -15.90
N ALA A 301 3.73 9.85 -15.25
CA ALA A 301 2.72 9.11 -14.47
C ALA A 301 2.13 9.94 -13.32
N ILE A 302 2.97 10.70 -12.62
CA ILE A 302 2.54 11.55 -11.52
C ILE A 302 1.66 12.68 -12.01
N GLU A 303 2.07 13.40 -13.06
CA GLU A 303 1.28 14.48 -13.65
C GLU A 303 -0.11 14.01 -14.11
N ARG A 304 -0.19 12.85 -14.77
CA ARG A 304 -1.46 12.24 -15.18
C ARG A 304 -2.33 11.85 -14.00
N ILE A 305 -1.74 11.34 -12.92
CA ILE A 305 -2.48 10.95 -11.71
C ILE A 305 -3.00 12.17 -10.98
N VAL A 306 -2.19 13.22 -10.83
CA VAL A 306 -2.61 14.49 -10.24
C VAL A 306 -3.76 15.09 -11.05
N THR A 307 -3.60 15.19 -12.37
CA THR A 307 -4.66 15.63 -13.29
C THR A 307 -5.95 14.83 -13.08
N ARG A 308 -5.86 13.50 -13.08
CA ARG A 308 -7.02 12.61 -12.87
C ARG A 308 -7.71 12.82 -11.52
N MET A 309 -6.96 13.18 -10.48
CA MET A 309 -7.52 13.43 -9.15
C MET A 309 -8.20 14.78 -9.05
N HIS A 310 -7.65 15.81 -9.72
CA HIS A 310 -8.22 17.15 -9.78
C HIS A 310 -9.42 17.25 -10.70
N THR A 311 -9.45 16.53 -11.83
CA THR A 311 -10.60 16.53 -12.74
C THR A 311 -11.86 16.08 -11.99
N PRO A 312 -12.94 16.88 -11.94
CA PRO A 312 -14.15 16.52 -11.20
C PRO A 312 -14.80 15.24 -11.74
N ILE A 313 -15.47 14.50 -10.86
CA ILE A 313 -16.21 13.31 -11.26
C ILE A 313 -17.55 13.76 -11.83
N ASN A 314 -17.68 13.75 -13.16
CA ASN A 314 -18.98 13.90 -13.82
C ASN A 314 -19.87 12.71 -13.41
N ARG A 315 -21.08 13.04 -12.94
CA ARG A 315 -22.04 12.06 -12.44
C ARG A 315 -22.60 11.24 -13.58
#